data_AF-A0A3N9NC02-F1
#
_entry.id   AF-A0A3N9NC02-F1
#
_cell.length_a   1.000
_cell.length_b   1.000
_cell.length_c   1.000
_cell.angle_alpha   90.00
_cell.angle_beta   90.00
_cell.angle_gamma   90.00
#
_symmetry.space_group_name_H-M   'P 1'
#
loop_
_entity.id
_entity.type
_entity.pdbx_description
1 polymer ?
#
loop_
_entity_poly.entity_id
_entity_poly.type
_entity_poly.pdbx_seq_one_letter_code
_entity_poly.pdbx_strand_id
1 'polypeptide(L)' 'MTMQPTKTAEFERLARDNMDAVYTKAIHLTCDTPQAEKLVQSTFSQAYYRFDSFDRRIGFREWLFQIMEMNASLVPSAL' A
#
# COMPACT_ATOMS: atom_id res chain seq x y z
N MET A 1 -19.41 -26.53 1.11
CA MET A 1 -17.99 -26.41 0.70
C MET A 1 -17.67 -24.92 0.59
N THR A 2 -17.14 -24.33 1.66
CA THR A 2 -16.77 -22.91 1.68
C THR A 2 -15.48 -22.74 0.88
N MET A 3 -15.55 -22.04 -0.27
CA MET A 3 -14.36 -21.62 -1.00
C MET A 3 -13.62 -20.60 -0.12
N GLN A 4 -12.43 -20.96 0.36
CA GLN A 4 -11.57 -19.97 1.00
C GLN A 4 -11.15 -18.93 -0.06
N PRO A 5 -11.14 -17.63 0.29
CA PRO A 5 -10.70 -16.61 -0.65
C PRO A 5 -9.26 -16.90 -1.07
N THR A 6 -8.97 -16.76 -2.36
CA THR A 6 -7.60 -16.84 -2.86
C THR A 6 -6.79 -15.70 -2.28
N LYS A 7 -5.45 -15.87 -2.23
CA LYS A 7 -4.50 -14.80 -1.86
C LYS A 7 -4.85 -13.46 -2.53
N THR A 8 -5.17 -13.53 -3.83
CA THR A 8 -5.59 -12.38 -4.65
C THR A 8 -6.88 -11.76 -4.15
N ALA A 9 -7.94 -12.55 -3.95
CA ALA A 9 -9.23 -12.03 -3.50
C ALA A 9 -9.18 -11.40 -2.10
N GLU A 10 -8.38 -11.97 -1.20
CA GLU A 10 -8.19 -11.38 0.13
C GLU A 10 -7.43 -10.05 0.06
N PHE A 11 -6.30 -10.01 -0.65
CA PHE A 11 -5.52 -8.80 -0.83
C PHE A 11 -6.36 -7.70 -1.46
N GLU A 12 -7.11 -8.00 -2.52
CA GLU A 12 -7.95 -7.04 -3.21
C GLU A 12 -9.02 -6.42 -2.29
N ARG A 13 -9.63 -7.23 -1.42
CA ARG A 13 -10.61 -6.72 -0.45
C ARG A 13 -9.95 -5.71 0.49
N LEU A 14 -8.84 -6.11 1.12
CA LEU A 14 -8.10 -5.25 2.05
C LEU A 14 -7.56 -4.00 1.36
N ALA A 15 -7.09 -4.12 0.11
CA ALA A 15 -6.57 -3.01 -0.68
C ALA A 15 -7.66 -1.98 -1.00
N ARG A 16 -8.84 -2.43 -1.46
CA ARG A 16 -9.98 -1.54 -1.72
C ARG A 16 -10.39 -0.77 -0.47
N ASP A 17 -10.48 -1.44 0.68
CA ASP A 17 -10.88 -0.82 1.94
C ASP A 17 -9.89 0.25 2.44
N ASN A 18 -8.66 0.27 1.93
CA ASN A 18 -7.59 1.18 2.37
C ASN A 18 -7.09 2.13 1.29
N MET A 19 -7.65 2.07 0.07
CA MET A 19 -7.15 2.82 -1.08
C MET A 19 -7.16 4.34 -0.83
N ASP A 20 -8.26 4.87 -0.29
CA ASP A 20 -8.40 6.31 -0.02
C ASP A 20 -7.37 6.79 1.01
N ALA A 21 -7.20 6.06 2.11
CA ALA A 21 -6.26 6.43 3.17
C ALA A 21 -4.80 6.41 2.68
N VAL A 22 -4.46 5.43 1.83
CA VAL A 22 -3.13 5.32 1.21
C VAL A 22 -2.90 6.47 0.23
N TYR A 23 -3.90 6.79 -0.60
CA TYR A 23 -3.80 7.92 -1.52
C TYR A 23 -3.66 9.27 -0.80
N THR A 24 -4.47 9.52 0.23
CA THR A 24 -4.36 10.74 1.04
C THR A 24 -2.96 10.88 1.67
N LYS A 25 -2.42 9.80 2.23
CA LYS A 25 -1.05 9.84 2.78
C LYS A 25 0.00 10.13 1.69
N ALA A 26 -0.14 9.53 0.51
CA ALA A 26 0.78 9.79 -0.60
C ALA A 26 0.76 11.26 -1.03
N ILE A 27 -0.41 11.88 -1.14
CA ILE A 27 -0.55 13.30 -1.45
C ILE A 27 0.16 14.17 -0.40
N HIS A 28 0.04 13.84 0.89
CA HIS A 28 0.74 14.56 1.95
C HIS A 28 2.27 14.41 1.88
N LEU A 29 2.78 13.29 1.37
CA LEU A 29 4.21 13.05 1.24
C LEU A 29 4.81 13.70 0.00
N THR A 30 4.08 13.75 -1.12
CA THR A 30 4.62 14.21 -2.40
C THR A 30 4.27 15.64 -2.73
N CYS A 31 3.18 16.18 -2.20
CA CYS A 31 2.59 17.46 -2.60
C CYS A 31 2.36 17.59 -4.12
N ASP A 32 2.29 16.45 -4.83
CA ASP A 32 2.17 16.36 -6.29
C ASP A 32 1.35 15.11 -6.65
N THR A 33 0.27 15.31 -7.39
CA THR A 33 -0.68 14.25 -7.75
C THR A 33 -0.04 13.15 -8.60
N PRO A 34 0.68 13.46 -9.70
CA PRO A 34 1.41 12.43 -10.47
C PRO A 34 2.40 11.60 -9.65
N GLN A 35 3.16 12.22 -8.74
CA GLN A 35 4.07 11.50 -7.87
C GLN A 35 3.34 10.66 -6.81
N ALA A 36 2.21 11.17 -6.28
CA ALA A 36 1.39 10.42 -5.34
C ALA A 36 0.84 9.14 -5.99
N GLU A 37 0.31 9.23 -7.21
CA GLU A 37 -0.20 8.07 -7.96
C GLU A 37 0.89 7.00 -8.16
N LYS A 38 2.10 7.42 -8.57
CA LYS A 38 3.25 6.51 -8.72
C LYS A 38 3.65 5.84 -7.41
N LEU A 39 3.65 6.60 -6.31
CA LEU A 39 3.98 6.09 -4.98
C LEU A 39 2.93 5.08 -4.49
N VAL A 40 1.64 5.38 -4.70
CA VAL A 40 0.53 4.48 -4.37
C VAL A 40 0.63 3.18 -5.15
N GLN A 41 0.85 3.26 -6.46
CA GLN A 41 0.98 2.08 -7.32
C GLN A 41 2.18 1.21 -6.90
N SER A 42 3.34 1.81 -6.64
CA SER A 42 4.53 1.09 -6.16
C SER A 42 4.28 0.42 -4.82
N THR A 43 3.55 1.09 -3.91
CA THR A 43 3.19 0.58 -2.59
C THR A 43 2.32 -0.66 -2.70
N PHE A 44 1.21 -0.61 -3.45
CA PHE A 44 0.33 -1.77 -3.60
C PHE A 44 1.00 -2.92 -4.36
N SER A 45 1.84 -2.61 -5.36
CA SER A 45 2.58 -3.64 -6.10
C SER A 45 3.52 -4.41 -5.17
N GLN A 46 4.32 -3.70 -4.36
CA GLN A 46 5.21 -4.35 -3.40
C GLN A 46 4.45 -5.06 -2.28
N ALA A 47 3.34 -4.49 -1.81
CA ALA A 47 2.48 -5.12 -0.82
C ALA A 47 1.93 -6.45 -1.34
N TYR A 48 1.50 -6.51 -2.60
CA TYR A 48 1.03 -7.76 -3.21
C TYR A 48 2.10 -8.85 -3.24
N TYR A 49 3.34 -8.50 -3.63
CA TYR A 49 4.46 -9.43 -3.63
C TYR A 49 4.82 -9.92 -2.22
N ARG A 50 4.71 -9.05 -1.21
CA ARG A 50 5.06 -9.34 0.19
C ARG A 50 3.90 -9.84 1.03
N PHE A 51 2.72 -10.06 0.42
CA PHE A 51 1.49 -10.32 1.18
C PHE A 51 1.55 -11.61 2.02
N ASP A 52 2.31 -12.61 1.60
CA ASP A 52 2.50 -13.84 2.39
C ASP A 52 3.25 -13.60 3.71
N SER A 53 4.01 -12.49 3.80
CA SER A 53 4.76 -12.08 4.99
C SER A 53 4.02 -11.03 5.82
N PHE A 54 2.78 -10.69 5.48
CA PHE A 54 1.99 -9.71 6.23
C PHE A 54 1.61 -10.25 7.61
N ASP A 55 2.14 -9.61 8.66
CA ASP A 55 1.74 -9.89 10.04
C ASP A 55 0.38 -9.25 10.34
N ARG A 56 -0.65 -10.05 10.55
CA ARG A 56 -2.01 -9.55 10.81
C ARG A 56 -2.13 -8.75 12.12
N ARG A 57 -1.13 -8.81 13.02
CA ARG A 57 -1.12 -8.05 14.28
C ARG A 57 -0.90 -6.56 14.09
N ILE A 58 -0.23 -6.12 13.01
CA ILE A 58 0.11 -4.70 12.80
C ILE A 58 -1.00 -3.91 12.11
N GLY A 59 -2.04 -4.55 11.57
CA GLY A 59 -3.07 -3.89 10.77
C GLY A 59 -2.61 -3.65 9.33
N PHE A 60 -3.52 -3.84 8.37
CA PHE A 60 -3.16 -3.79 6.95
C PHE A 60 -2.80 -2.37 6.50
N ARG A 61 -3.49 -1.35 7.03
CA ARG A 61 -3.23 0.06 6.71
C ARG A 61 -1.84 0.50 7.17
N GLU A 62 -1.51 0.19 8.41
CA GLU A 62 -0.25 0.52 9.04
C GLU A 62 0.91 -0.18 8.32
N TRP A 63 0.69 -1.42 7.87
CA TRP A 63 1.65 -2.13 7.02
C TRP A 63 1.86 -1.46 5.65
N LEU A 64 0.79 -1.04 4.96
CA LEU A 64 0.90 -0.29 3.71
C LEU A 64 1.66 1.03 3.91
N PHE A 65 1.45 1.70 5.03
CA PHE A 65 2.16 2.94 5.38
C PHE A 65 3.66 2.73 5.56
N GLN A 66 4.09 1.62 6.16
CA GLN A 66 5.51 1.27 6.27
C GLN A 66 6.15 1.03 4.90
N ILE A 67 5.46 0.30 4.01
CA ILE A 67 5.92 0.06 2.64
C ILE A 67 6.01 1.39 1.87
N MET A 68 5.03 2.27 2.05
CA MET A 68 5.00 3.59 1.41
C MET A 68 6.18 4.46 1.87
N GLU A 69 6.47 4.52 3.16
CA GLU A 69 7.59 5.30 3.69
C GLU A 69 8.94 4.80 3.18
N MET A 70 9.11 3.47 3.12
CA MET A 70 10.27 2.84 2.49
C MET A 70 10.40 3.27 1.01
N ASN A 71 9.30 3.27 0.26
CA ASN A 71 9.32 3.69 -1.15
C ASN A 71 9.57 5.19 -1.33
N ALA A 72 9.00 6.04 -0.49
CA ALA A 72 9.15 7.49 -0.56
C ALA A 72 10.61 7.91 -0.34
N SER A 73 11.33 7.24 0.58
CA SER A 73 12.76 7.48 0.80
C SER A 73 13.66 7.18 -0.40
N LEU A 74 13.16 6.40 -1.37
CA LEU A 74 13.89 6.07 -2.60
C LEU A 74 13.65 7.10 -3.71
N VAL A 75 12.76 8.07 -3.51
CA VAL A 75 12.47 9.15 -4.48
C VAL A 75 13.34 10.38 -4.14
N PRO A 76 14.38 10.72 -4.95
CA PRO A 76 15.37 11.74 -4.58
C PRO A 76 14.88 13.20 -4.71
N SER A 77 13.66 13.53 -4.34
CA SER A 77 13.09 14.87 -4.61
C SER A 77 12.17 15.43 -3.52
N ALA A 78 12.18 14.87 -2.33
CA ALA A 78 11.41 15.39 -1.20
C ALA A 78 12.24 16.32 -0.29
N LEU A 79 12.98 17.28 -0.88
CA LEU A 79 13.48 18.51 -0.24
C LEU A 79 13.71 19.59 -1.30
#